data_AF-A0A938M4H5-F1
#
_entry.id   AF-A0A938M4H5-F1
#
_cell.length_a   1.000
_cell.length_b   1.000
_cell.length_c   1.000
_cell.angle_alpha   90.00
_cell.angle_beta   90.00
_cell.angle_gamma   90.00
#
_symmetry.space_group_name_H-M   'P 1'
#
loop_
_entity.id
_entity.type
_entity.pdbx_description
1 polymer ?
#
loop_
_entity_poly.entity_id
_entity_poly.type
_entity_poly.pdbx_seq_one_letter_code
_entity_poly.pdbx_strand_id
1 'polypeptide(L)'
;METLIATDDGTYGAKGFVTDLFASLVKLRDFDKVYACGPERMLWRMFEICEARKLPCELSLERYMKCAFGVCGSCALDGTGWLVCKDGPVFSGDQLRRVPEFGHYRRDATGKVVSLESR
;
A
#
# COMPACT_ATOMS: atom_id res chain seq x y z
N MET A 1 2.46 -10.89 -22.20
CA MET A 1 2.58 -9.95 -21.06
C MET A 1 2.10 -8.60 -21.56
N GLU A 2 1.01 -8.10 -20.98
CA GLU A 2 0.43 -6.80 -21.34
C GLU A 2 0.87 -5.78 -20.30
N THR A 3 1.31 -4.60 -20.73
CA THR A 3 1.71 -3.50 -19.86
C THR A 3 0.79 -2.33 -20.11
N LEU A 4 0.14 -1.84 -19.06
CA LEU A 4 -0.69 -0.64 -19.10
C LEU A 4 -0.03 0.43 -18.25
N ILE A 5 -0.04 1.66 -18.75
CA ILE A 5 0.72 2.78 -18.18
C ILE A 5 -0.27 3.91 -17.90
N ALA A 6 -0.08 4.60 -16.78
CA ALA A 6 -0.85 5.79 -16.42
C ALA A 6 0.10 6.93 -16.04
N THR A 7 -0.20 8.14 -16.51
CA THR A 7 0.46 9.37 -16.08
C THR A 7 -0.57 10.40 -15.65
N ASP A 8 -0.26 11.16 -14.60
CA ASP A 8 -1.19 12.13 -14.01
C ASP A 8 -1.70 13.17 -15.02
N ASP A 9 -0.83 13.60 -15.93
CA ASP A 9 -1.12 14.59 -16.97
C ASP A 9 -1.65 14.00 -18.28
N GLY A 10 -1.55 12.67 -18.47
CA GLY A 10 -1.92 11.98 -19.70
C GLY A 10 -0.93 12.16 -20.85
N THR A 11 0.30 12.62 -20.57
CA THR A 11 1.37 12.68 -21.58
C THR A 11 1.71 11.31 -22.16
N TYR A 12 1.46 10.23 -21.42
CA TYR A 12 1.65 8.88 -21.92
C TYR A 12 0.71 7.86 -21.25
N GLY A 13 0.07 7.00 -22.05
CA GLY A 13 -0.88 6.00 -21.54
C GLY A 13 -2.20 6.61 -21.04
N ALA A 14 -2.79 6.01 -20.01
CA ALA A 14 -4.01 6.49 -19.39
C ALA A 14 -3.75 7.76 -18.57
N LYS A 15 -4.62 8.76 -18.69
CA LYS A 15 -4.54 9.96 -17.86
C LYS A 15 -5.08 9.69 -16.45
N GLY A 16 -4.34 10.11 -15.42
CA GLY A 16 -4.74 10.05 -14.02
C GLY A 16 -4.00 8.98 -13.20
N PHE A 17 -4.54 8.63 -12.04
CA PHE A 17 -3.88 7.71 -11.14
C PHE A 17 -4.00 6.25 -11.61
N VAL A 18 -2.94 5.47 -11.35
CA VAL A 18 -2.94 4.02 -11.63
C VAL A 18 -4.10 3.29 -10.92
N THR A 19 -4.56 3.81 -9.78
CA THR A 19 -5.71 3.26 -9.04
C THR A 19 -7.02 3.38 -9.80
N ASP A 20 -7.19 4.44 -10.62
CA ASP A 20 -8.40 4.65 -11.42
C ASP A 20 -8.41 3.73 -12.65
N LEU A 21 -7.24 3.57 -13.27
CA LEU A 21 -7.01 2.58 -14.31
C LEU A 21 -7.29 1.17 -13.78
N PHE A 22 -6.71 0.81 -12.64
CA PHE A 22 -6.97 -0.47 -11.99
C PHE A 22 -8.46 -0.67 -11.68
N ALA A 23 -9.12 0.30 -11.07
CA ALA A 23 -10.56 0.25 -10.75
C ALA A 23 -11.44 -0.02 -11.98
N SER A 24 -11.02 0.44 -13.16
CA SER A 24 -11.68 0.20 -14.44
C SER A 24 -11.40 -1.21 -14.97
N LEU A 25 -10.15 -1.67 -14.88
CA LEU A 25 -9.74 -3.01 -15.33
C LEU A 25 -10.46 -4.12 -14.57
N VAL A 26 -10.54 -4.03 -13.25
CA VAL A 26 -11.24 -5.02 -12.42
C VAL A 26 -12.76 -5.00 -12.58
N LYS A 27 -13.34 -4.14 -13.44
CA LYS A 27 -14.75 -4.26 -13.88
C LYS A 27 -14.89 -5.06 -15.18
N LEU A 28 -13.83 -5.10 -15.98
CA LEU A 28 -13.85 -5.65 -17.33
C LEU A 28 -13.19 -7.03 -17.41
N ARG A 29 -12.37 -7.37 -16.41
CA ARG A 29 -11.56 -8.58 -16.39
C ARG A 29 -11.47 -9.13 -14.97
N ASP A 30 -11.35 -10.44 -14.88
CA ASP A 30 -11.06 -11.14 -13.64
C ASP A 30 -9.55 -11.27 -13.44
N PHE A 31 -9.14 -11.27 -12.17
CA PHE A 31 -7.76 -11.45 -11.75
C PHE A 31 -7.74 -12.46 -10.60
N ASP A 32 -6.72 -13.30 -10.54
CA ASP A 32 -6.59 -14.27 -9.43
C ASP A 32 -5.97 -13.63 -8.19
N LYS A 33 -5.05 -12.66 -8.38
CA LYS A 33 -4.32 -11.99 -7.30
C LYS A 33 -3.74 -10.65 -7.75
N VAL A 34 -3.60 -9.73 -6.80
CA VAL A 34 -3.01 -8.39 -6.99
C VAL A 34 -1.76 -8.25 -6.13
N TYR A 35 -0.72 -7.66 -6.70
CA TYR A 35 0.49 -7.27 -6.00
C TYR A 35 0.70 -5.77 -6.23
N ALA A 36 0.99 -5.00 -5.19
CA ALA A 36 1.27 -3.58 -5.36
C ALA A 36 2.35 -3.06 -4.41
N CYS A 37 3.13 -2.11 -4.90
CA CYS A 37 4.11 -1.33 -4.15
C CYS A 37 3.99 0.13 -4.57
N GLY A 38 4.22 1.06 -3.65
CA GLY A 38 4.15 2.49 -3.93
C GLY A 38 3.68 3.31 -2.73
N PRO A 39 3.34 4.59 -2.94
CA PRO A 39 2.87 5.46 -1.87
C PRO A 39 1.70 4.85 -1.11
N GLU A 40 1.69 4.97 0.21
CA GLU A 40 0.71 4.29 1.06
C GLU A 40 -0.74 4.68 0.74
N ARG A 41 -1.00 5.93 0.33
CA ARG A 41 -2.34 6.34 -0.14
C ARG A 41 -2.78 5.59 -1.41
N MET A 42 -1.85 5.33 -2.31
CA MET A 42 -2.10 4.51 -3.51
C MET A 42 -2.43 3.07 -3.09
N LEU A 43 -1.63 2.49 -2.19
CA LEU A 43 -1.84 1.14 -1.67
C LEU A 43 -3.18 1.00 -0.93
N TRP A 44 -3.56 2.00 -0.13
CA TRP A 44 -4.85 2.05 0.54
C TRP A 44 -6.00 2.00 -0.48
N ARG A 45 -5.92 2.79 -1.55
CA ARG A 45 -6.93 2.78 -2.59
C ARG A 45 -7.00 1.43 -3.33
N MET A 46 -5.85 0.83 -3.62
CA MET A 46 -5.79 -0.52 -4.19
C MET A 46 -6.43 -1.56 -3.26
N PHE A 47 -6.13 -1.48 -1.95
CA PHE A 47 -6.72 -2.35 -0.93
C PHE A 47 -8.24 -2.25 -0.90
N GLU A 48 -8.81 -1.03 -0.85
CA GLU A 48 -10.26 -0.82 -0.88
C GLU A 48 -10.92 -1.46 -2.10
N ILE A 49 -10.29 -1.30 -3.28
CA ILE A 49 -10.79 -1.86 -4.54
C ILE A 49 -10.77 -3.39 -4.50
N CYS A 50 -9.72 -3.97 -3.93
CA CYS A 50 -9.57 -5.42 -3.77
C CYS A 50 -10.57 -5.99 -2.76
N GLU A 51 -10.74 -5.34 -1.60
CA GLU A 51 -11.69 -5.72 -0.55
C GLU A 51 -13.14 -5.72 -1.09
N ALA A 52 -13.52 -4.65 -1.80
CA ALA A 52 -14.86 -4.55 -2.39
C ALA A 52 -15.17 -5.68 -3.40
N ARG A 53 -14.14 -6.24 -4.03
CA ARG A 53 -14.26 -7.33 -5.00
C ARG A 53 -13.87 -8.70 -4.45
N LYS A 54 -13.50 -8.80 -3.17
CA LYS A 54 -12.95 -10.02 -2.57
C LYS A 54 -11.76 -10.60 -3.36
N LEU A 55 -10.93 -9.71 -3.91
CA LEU A 55 -9.77 -10.06 -4.70
C LEU A 55 -8.54 -10.18 -3.79
N PRO A 56 -7.85 -11.34 -3.74
CA PRO A 56 -6.65 -11.48 -2.93
C PRO A 56 -5.58 -10.45 -3.32
N CYS A 57 -5.01 -9.76 -2.34
CA CYS A 57 -3.96 -8.79 -2.57
C CYS A 57 -2.80 -8.93 -1.57
N GLU A 58 -1.60 -8.59 -2.05
CA GLU A 58 -0.37 -8.43 -1.27
C GLU A 58 0.24 -7.07 -1.55
N LEU A 59 0.44 -6.29 -0.49
CA LEU A 59 0.87 -4.90 -0.57
C LEU A 59 2.19 -4.73 0.17
N SER A 60 3.17 -4.13 -0.51
CA SER A 60 4.48 -3.81 0.07
C SER A 60 4.39 -2.49 0.82
N LEU A 61 4.31 -2.55 2.14
CA LEU A 61 4.30 -1.37 3.01
C LEU A 61 5.70 -0.78 3.18
N GLU A 62 5.73 0.55 3.32
CA GLU A 62 6.93 1.29 3.69
C GLU A 62 6.75 1.98 5.04
N ARG A 63 7.78 1.91 5.88
CA ARG A 63 7.88 2.66 7.14
C ARG A 63 9.28 3.22 7.26
N TYR A 64 9.45 4.23 8.10
CA TYR A 64 10.79 4.74 8.40
C TYR A 64 11.59 3.68 9.16
N MET A 65 12.61 3.13 8.51
CA MET A 65 13.47 2.10 9.08
C MET A 65 14.80 2.73 9.54
N LYS A 66 15.05 2.72 10.86
CA LYS A 66 16.35 3.13 11.42
C LYS A 66 17.36 2.00 11.39
N CYS A 67 17.04 0.89 12.05
CA CYS A 67 17.95 -0.25 12.15
C CYS A 67 17.83 -1.25 10.99
N ALA A 68 16.62 -1.45 10.46
CA ALA A 68 16.31 -2.48 9.44
C ALA A 68 16.61 -3.95 9.82
N PHE A 69 16.94 -4.27 11.08
CA PHE A 69 17.13 -5.64 11.58
C PHE A 69 16.29 -5.99 12.82
N GLY A 70 15.23 -5.22 13.07
CA GLY A 70 14.20 -5.56 14.06
C GLY A 70 14.46 -5.17 15.52
N VAL A 71 15.45 -4.32 15.81
CA VAL A 71 15.79 -3.93 17.20
C VAL A 71 15.18 -2.60 17.63
N CYS A 72 15.09 -1.61 16.74
CA CYS A 72 14.68 -0.25 17.13
C CYS A 72 13.17 -0.01 17.21
N GLY A 73 12.33 -0.88 16.62
CA GLY A 73 10.88 -0.68 16.58
C GLY A 73 10.36 0.48 15.71
N SER A 74 11.23 1.29 15.08
CA SER A 74 10.83 2.47 14.28
C SER A 74 9.87 2.15 13.11
N CYS A 75 9.88 0.90 12.64
CA CYS A 75 9.02 0.41 11.56
C CYS A 75 7.88 -0.48 12.06
N ALA A 76 7.51 -0.38 13.33
CA ALA A 76 6.38 -1.11 13.88
C ALA A 76 5.05 -0.61 13.29
N LEU A 77 4.15 -1.55 13.04
CA LEU A 77 2.77 -1.32 12.65
C LEU A 77 1.88 -1.33 13.90
N ASP A 78 1.11 -0.26 14.08
CA ASP A 78 0.19 -0.13 15.22
C ASP A 78 -0.83 -1.29 15.28
N GLY A 79 -1.29 -1.61 16.49
CA GLY A 79 -2.25 -2.69 16.77
C GLY A 79 -1.68 -4.12 16.66
N THR A 80 -0.74 -4.36 15.76
CA THR A 80 -0.17 -5.70 15.51
C THR A 80 1.22 -5.89 16.13
N GLY A 81 2.00 -4.81 16.22
CA GLY A 81 3.40 -4.87 16.64
C GLY A 81 4.34 -5.44 15.58
N TRP A 82 3.85 -5.77 14.39
CA TRP A 82 4.68 -6.27 13.29
C TRP A 82 5.69 -5.21 12.87
N LEU A 83 6.93 -5.64 12.66
CA LEU A 83 8.02 -4.81 12.20
C LEU A 83 8.13 -4.96 10.69
N VAL A 84 7.93 -3.89 9.92
CA VAL A 84 8.01 -3.97 8.44
C VAL A 84 9.36 -4.53 7.96
N CYS A 85 10.46 -4.26 8.67
CA CYS A 85 11.79 -4.77 8.32
C CYS A 85 12.02 -6.27 8.64
N LYS A 86 11.14 -6.93 9.40
CA LYS A 86 11.33 -8.32 9.86
C LYS A 86 10.14 -9.21 9.50
N ASP A 87 8.93 -8.73 9.76
CA ASP A 87 7.68 -9.43 9.49
C ASP A 87 7.09 -9.08 8.11
N GLY A 88 7.54 -7.98 7.51
CA GLY A 88 7.15 -7.51 6.18
C GLY A 88 8.27 -7.66 5.13
N PRO A 89 8.37 -6.75 4.15
CA PRO A 89 7.55 -5.56 3.94
C PRO A 89 6.20 -5.85 3.25
N VAL A 90 6.01 -7.07 2.75
CA VAL A 90 4.79 -7.48 2.03
C VAL A 90 3.79 -8.07 3.01
N PHE A 91 2.58 -7.52 3.00
CA PHE A 91 1.47 -7.96 3.85
C PHE A 91 0.25 -8.30 2.99
N SER A 92 -0.45 -9.36 3.35
CA SER A 92 -1.72 -9.74 2.73
C SER A 92 -2.87 -8.80 3.14
N GLY A 93 -3.94 -8.78 2.34
CA GLY A 93 -5.16 -8.05 2.69
C GLY A 93 -5.71 -8.40 4.08
N ASP A 94 -5.72 -9.68 4.45
CA ASP A 94 -6.18 -10.13 5.77
C ASP A 94 -5.31 -9.61 6.92
N GLN A 95 -3.99 -9.53 6.71
CA GLN A 95 -3.08 -8.90 7.68
C GLN A 95 -3.35 -7.40 7.81
N LEU A 96 -3.57 -6.72 6.68
CA LEU A 96 -3.75 -5.26 6.65
C LEU A 96 -5.08 -4.79 7.28
N ARG A 97 -6.14 -5.61 7.28
CA ARG A 97 -7.37 -5.35 8.07
C ARG A 97 -7.11 -5.12 9.56
N ARG A 98 -5.99 -5.64 10.07
CA ARG A 98 -5.62 -5.56 11.50
C ARG A 98 -4.72 -4.36 11.82
N VAL A 99 -4.33 -3.57 10.82
CA VAL A 99 -3.38 -2.47 10.96
C VAL A 99 -4.14 -1.13 10.89
N PRO A 100 -4.52 -0.52 12.03
CA PRO A 100 -5.36 0.68 12.08
C PRO A 100 -4.70 1.93 11.50
N GLU A 101 -3.37 1.98 11.41
CA GLU A 101 -2.65 3.12 10.83
C GLU A 101 -2.61 3.09 9.29
N PHE A 102 -2.79 1.92 8.68
CA PHE A 102 -2.65 1.73 7.24
C PHE A 102 -3.65 2.59 6.48
N GLY A 103 -3.14 3.44 5.57
CA GLY A 103 -3.97 4.36 4.79
C GLY A 103 -4.38 5.65 5.51
N HIS A 104 -3.99 5.82 6.77
CA HIS A 104 -4.42 6.97 7.59
C HIS A 104 -3.24 7.82 8.10
N TYR A 105 -2.25 7.20 8.73
CA TYR A 105 -1.12 7.90 9.33
C TYR A 105 0.12 7.00 9.41
N ARG A 106 1.26 7.59 9.73
CA ARG A 106 2.52 6.88 9.96
C ARG A 106 3.41 7.65 10.93
N ARG A 107 4.53 7.05 11.33
CA ARG A 107 5.60 7.74 12.07
C ARG A 107 6.67 8.27 11.13
N ASP A 108 7.12 9.50 11.39
CA ASP A 108 8.25 10.11 10.69
C ASP A 108 9.61 9.68 11.27
N ALA A 109 10.70 10.30 10.82
CA ALA A 109 12.06 9.98 11.28
C ALA A 109 12.29 10.22 12.79
N THR A 110 11.54 11.14 13.39
CA THR A 110 11.60 11.44 14.83
C THR A 110 10.72 10.51 15.65
N GLY A 111 9.83 9.75 15.00
CA GLY A 111 8.81 8.92 15.65
C GLY A 111 7.48 9.65 15.86
N LYS A 112 7.35 10.90 15.40
CA LYS A 112 6.10 11.66 15.48
C LYS A 112 5.07 11.06 14.53
N VAL A 113 3.83 10.90 15.01
CA VAL A 113 2.70 10.52 14.17
C VAL A 113 2.33 11.66 13.24
N VAL A 114 2.26 11.37 11.95
CA VAL A 114 1.95 12.33 10.89
C VAL A 114 0.91 11.74 9.93
N SER A 115 0.06 12.59 9.35
CA SER A 115 -0.87 12.17 8.31
C SER A 115 -0.11 11.74 7.06
N LEU A 116 -0.74 10.92 6.21
CA LEU A 116 -0.13 10.53 4.94
C LEU A 116 0.06 11.69 3.95
N GLU A 117 -0.50 12.87 4.23
CA GLU A 117 -0.42 14.08 3.41
C GLU A 117 0.77 14.98 3.77
N SER A 118 1.49 14.69 4.87
CA SER A 118 2.54 15.56 5.40
C SER A 118 3.91 15.41 4.72
N ARG A 119 3.96 15.11 3.42
CA ARG A 119 5.21 15.05 2.64
C ARG A 119 5.15 15.96 1.43
#